data_AF-A0A1G1C020-F1
#
_entry.id   AF-A0A1G1C020-F1
#
_cell.length_a   1.000
_cell.length_b   1.000
_cell.length_c   1.000
_cell.angle_alpha   90.00
_cell.angle_beta   90.00
_cell.angle_gamma   90.00
#
_symmetry.space_group_name_H-M   'P 1'
#
loop_
_entity.id
_entity.type
_entity.pdbx_description
1 polymer ?
#
loop_
_entity_poly.entity_id
_entity_poly.type
_entity_poly.pdbx_seq_one_letter_code
_entity_poly.pdbx_strand_id
1 'polypeptide(L)'
;MESLSDFEQQIAATFGRPLNQSAITAAQDFFEHWQDFAGLISRRHLPLHVDPFFLAHNFPKYRRYQPWKGAGLVGILAGLATVWFCWPLGAVLLFAGVILHAIGNRIRFNDAKAFAEHLMEEATFNPAGGGFAALCAHYTAGIIYFVTPTGQAVWPQRPSDAITGQHTRIQK
;
A
#
# COMPACT_ATOMS: atom_id res chain seq x y z
N MET A 1 14.84 -17.58 -15.60
CA MET A 1 13.39 -17.44 -15.39
C MET A 1 12.99 -18.60 -14.51
N GLU A 2 12.58 -18.30 -13.28
CA GLU A 2 11.99 -19.31 -12.39
C GLU A 2 10.63 -19.75 -12.95
N SER A 3 10.17 -20.94 -12.60
CA SER A 3 8.88 -21.44 -13.09
C SER A 3 7.73 -20.67 -12.45
N LEU A 4 6.55 -20.67 -13.09
CA LEU A 4 5.33 -20.10 -12.49
C LEU A 4 5.04 -20.69 -11.10
N SER A 5 5.29 -21.99 -10.92
CA SER A 5 5.14 -22.65 -9.62
C SER A 5 6.09 -22.11 -8.55
N ASP A 6 7.33 -21.81 -8.91
CA ASP A 6 8.29 -21.21 -7.97
C ASP A 6 7.83 -19.79 -7.57
N PHE A 7 7.32 -19.02 -8.55
CA PHE A 7 6.79 -17.69 -8.32
C PHE A 7 5.57 -17.72 -7.38
N GLU A 8 4.59 -18.59 -7.64
CA GLU A 8 3.44 -18.80 -6.76
C GLU A 8 3.86 -19.22 -5.34
N GLN A 9 4.88 -20.09 -5.23
CA GLN A 9 5.42 -20.52 -3.95
C GLN A 9 6.08 -19.37 -3.17
N GLN A 10 6.82 -18.48 -3.84
CA GLN A 10 7.40 -17.28 -3.21
C GLN A 10 6.33 -16.32 -2.70
N ILE A 11 5.25 -16.11 -3.48
CA ILE A 11 4.10 -15.29 -3.05
C ILE A 11 3.44 -15.93 -1.82
N ALA A 12 3.19 -17.24 -1.84
CA ALA A 12 2.61 -17.97 -0.71
C ALA A 12 3.49 -17.89 0.56
N ALA A 13 4.82 -17.99 0.39
CA ALA A 13 5.78 -17.86 1.47
C ALA A 13 5.74 -16.47 2.13
N THR A 14 5.51 -15.41 1.35
CA THR A 14 5.42 -14.03 1.83
C THR A 14 4.28 -13.83 2.84
N PHE A 15 3.16 -14.54 2.68
CA PHE A 15 1.99 -14.46 3.57
C PHE A 15 1.79 -15.66 4.50
N GLY A 16 2.61 -16.71 4.35
CA GLY A 16 2.49 -17.95 5.13
C GLY A 16 1.17 -18.69 4.89
N ARG A 17 0.55 -18.52 3.72
CA ARG A 17 -0.74 -19.12 3.35
C ARG A 17 -0.78 -19.48 1.86
N PRO A 18 -1.51 -20.53 1.47
CA PRO A 18 -1.70 -20.86 0.07
C PRO A 18 -2.52 -19.77 -0.64
N LEU A 19 -2.24 -19.57 -1.93
CA LEU A 19 -2.95 -18.63 -2.78
C LEU A 19 -4.37 -19.12 -3.05
N ASN A 20 -5.34 -18.20 -3.03
CA ASN A 20 -6.69 -18.47 -3.51
C ASN A 20 -6.74 -18.36 -5.05
N GLN A 21 -7.84 -18.81 -5.66
CA GLN A 21 -7.96 -18.83 -7.12
C GLN A 21 -7.75 -17.45 -7.77
N SER A 22 -8.29 -16.39 -7.18
CA SER A 22 -8.11 -15.03 -7.69
C SER A 22 -6.63 -14.59 -7.62
N ALA A 23 -5.92 -14.95 -6.55
CA ALA A 23 -4.53 -14.59 -6.35
C ALA A 23 -3.63 -15.38 -7.31
N ILE A 24 -3.96 -16.63 -7.60
CA ILE A 24 -3.33 -17.44 -8.64
C ILE A 24 -3.51 -16.77 -10.01
N THR A 25 -4.72 -16.36 -10.37
CA THR A 25 -4.95 -15.66 -11.64
C THR A 25 -4.18 -14.34 -11.74
N ALA A 26 -4.08 -13.57 -10.65
CA ALA A 26 -3.26 -12.36 -10.64
C ALA A 26 -1.76 -12.65 -10.72
N ALA A 27 -1.27 -13.71 -10.08
CA ALA A 27 0.11 -14.14 -10.18
C ALA A 27 0.48 -14.59 -11.60
N GLN A 28 -0.42 -15.36 -12.25
CA GLN A 28 -0.28 -15.77 -13.64
C GLN A 28 -0.23 -14.57 -14.58
N ASP A 29 -1.17 -13.63 -14.45
CA ASP A 29 -1.21 -12.40 -15.23
C ASP A 29 0.06 -11.56 -15.06
N PHE A 30 0.54 -11.43 -13.83
CA PHE A 30 1.79 -10.73 -13.53
C PHE A 30 3.01 -11.42 -14.15
N PHE A 31 3.05 -12.76 -14.09
CA PHE A 31 4.14 -13.57 -14.65
C PHE A 31 4.15 -13.52 -16.19
N GLU A 32 2.98 -13.56 -16.83
CA GLU A 32 2.85 -13.43 -18.28
C GLU A 32 3.33 -12.05 -18.77
N HIS A 33 3.06 -10.99 -18.03
CA HIS A 33 3.45 -9.61 -18.35
C HIS A 33 4.75 -9.17 -17.66
N TRP A 34 5.58 -10.13 -17.23
CA TRP A 34 6.79 -9.87 -16.45
C TRP A 34 7.72 -8.84 -17.12
N GLN A 35 7.93 -8.98 -18.43
CA GLN A 35 8.82 -8.08 -19.17
C GLN A 35 8.27 -6.65 -19.25
N ASP A 36 6.96 -6.49 -19.35
CA ASP A 36 6.33 -5.17 -19.37
C ASP A 36 6.48 -4.48 -18.01
N PHE A 37 6.24 -5.21 -16.92
CA PHE A 37 6.50 -4.72 -15.56
C PHE A 37 7.98 -4.36 -15.37
N ALA A 38 8.92 -5.21 -15.80
CA ALA A 38 10.35 -4.92 -15.74
C ALA A 38 10.71 -3.67 -16.57
N GLY A 39 10.11 -3.49 -17.73
CA GLY A 39 10.26 -2.31 -18.58
C GLY A 39 9.77 -1.03 -17.90
N LEU A 40 8.62 -1.07 -17.21
CA LEU A 40 8.08 0.07 -16.48
C LEU A 40 8.89 0.38 -15.22
N ILE A 41 9.32 -0.63 -14.46
CA ILE A 41 10.14 -0.46 -13.25
C ILE A 41 11.49 0.16 -13.60
N SER A 42 12.19 -0.37 -14.61
CA SER A 42 13.50 0.14 -15.04
C SER A 42 13.45 1.59 -15.53
N ARG A 43 12.33 2.01 -16.14
CA ARG A 43 12.10 3.40 -16.56
C ARG A 43 11.48 4.28 -15.48
N ARG A 44 11.23 3.76 -14.27
CA ARG A 44 10.51 4.44 -13.17
C ARG A 44 9.11 4.93 -13.55
N HIS A 45 8.45 4.22 -14.47
CA HIS A 45 7.10 4.51 -14.97
C HIS A 45 6.02 3.57 -14.40
N LEU A 46 6.35 2.82 -13.34
CA LEU A 46 5.35 2.08 -12.55
C LEU A 46 5.13 2.79 -11.20
N PRO A 47 4.30 3.84 -11.13
CA PRO A 47 3.88 4.42 -9.86
C PRO A 47 3.21 3.36 -8.99
N LEU A 48 3.82 3.15 -7.83
CA LEU A 48 3.29 2.27 -6.81
C LEU A 48 2.62 3.11 -5.73
N HIS A 49 1.33 2.85 -5.53
CA HIS A 49 0.61 3.44 -4.43
C HIS A 49 0.36 2.38 -3.36
N VAL A 50 0.45 2.82 -2.11
CA VAL A 50 0.29 1.98 -0.93
C VAL A 50 -0.90 2.49 -0.15
N ASP A 51 -1.83 1.60 0.20
CA ASP A 51 -2.90 1.92 1.13
C ASP A 51 -2.34 1.87 2.56
N PRO A 52 -2.22 3.02 3.26
CA PRO A 52 -1.62 3.04 4.60
C PRO A 52 -2.48 2.36 5.66
N PHE A 53 -3.78 2.20 5.42
CA PHE A 53 -4.66 1.48 6.32
C PHE A 53 -4.43 -0.02 6.22
N PHE A 54 -4.45 -0.58 5.00
CA PHE A 54 -4.14 -2.00 4.80
C PHE A 54 -2.70 -2.33 5.18
N LEU A 55 -1.75 -1.43 4.92
CA LEU A 55 -0.36 -1.58 5.34
C LEU A 55 -0.26 -1.71 6.87
N ALA A 56 -0.90 -0.81 7.63
CA ALA A 56 -0.88 -0.84 9.09
C ALA A 56 -1.69 -2.00 9.68
N HIS A 57 -2.75 -2.45 8.99
CA HIS A 57 -3.53 -3.61 9.39
C HIS A 57 -2.71 -4.90 9.30
N ASN A 58 -2.01 -5.11 8.17
CA ASN A 58 -1.22 -6.31 7.92
C ASN A 58 0.13 -6.30 8.66
N PHE A 59 0.72 -5.13 8.91
CA PHE A 59 2.03 -5.01 9.54
C PHE A 59 1.98 -4.06 10.75
N PRO A 60 2.02 -4.61 11.99
CA PRO A 60 1.95 -3.82 13.21
C PRO A 60 2.99 -2.70 13.30
N LYS A 61 4.16 -2.87 12.67
CA LYS A 61 5.23 -1.86 12.65
C LYS A 61 4.81 -0.52 12.04
N TYR A 62 3.79 -0.47 11.18
CA TYR A 62 3.27 0.75 10.55
C TYR A 62 2.05 1.34 11.26
N ARG A 63 1.65 0.80 12.42
CA ARG A 63 0.55 1.35 13.24
C ARG A 63 0.96 2.54 14.11
N ARG A 64 2.23 2.96 14.05
CA ARG A 64 2.81 4.00 14.93
C ARG A 64 2.12 5.35 14.83
N TYR A 65 1.44 5.65 13.72
CA TYR A 65 0.68 6.89 13.56
C TYR A 65 -0.64 6.92 14.35
N GLN A 66 -1.22 5.75 14.67
CA GLN A 66 -2.53 5.63 15.33
C GLN A 66 -2.60 6.39 16.68
N PRO A 67 -1.63 6.28 17.61
CA PRO A 67 -1.69 7.03 18.86
C PRO A 67 -1.67 8.55 18.65
N TRP A 68 -0.89 9.06 17.68
CA TRP A 68 -0.82 10.49 17.37
C TRP A 68 -2.14 11.02 16.80
N LYS A 69 -2.76 10.28 15.87
CA LYS A 69 -4.07 10.64 15.33
C LYS A 69 -5.17 10.56 16.38
N GLY A 70 -5.13 9.54 17.25
CA GLY A 70 -6.06 9.37 18.36
C GLY A 70 -5.95 10.50 19.38
N ALA A 71 -4.75 10.77 19.88
CA ALA A 71 -4.49 11.88 20.81
C ALA A 71 -4.86 13.23 20.19
N GLY A 72 -4.56 13.44 18.90
CA GLY A 72 -4.95 14.64 18.18
C GLY A 72 -6.47 14.82 18.11
N LEU A 73 -7.21 13.75 17.78
CA LEU A 73 -8.67 13.79 17.75
C LEU A 73 -9.27 14.06 19.13
N VAL A 74 -8.77 13.39 20.18
CA VAL A 74 -9.19 13.63 21.57
C VAL A 74 -8.94 15.09 21.97
N GLY A 75 -7.77 15.63 21.64
CA GLY A 75 -7.43 17.04 21.91
C GLY A 75 -8.35 18.02 21.18
N ILE A 76 -8.70 17.75 19.92
CA ILE A 76 -9.65 18.57 19.16
C ILE A 76 -11.04 18.54 19.80
N LEU A 77 -11.55 17.35 20.12
CA LEU A 77 -12.87 17.19 20.74
C LEU A 77 -12.95 17.86 22.12
N ALA A 78 -11.91 17.67 22.95
CA ALA A 78 -11.80 18.34 24.24
C ALA A 78 -11.74 19.86 24.06
N GLY A 79 -10.93 20.36 23.12
CA GLY A 79 -10.82 21.79 22.84
C GLY A 79 -12.14 22.41 22.37
N LEU A 80 -12.90 21.73 21.51
CA LEU A 80 -14.23 22.15 21.09
C LEU A 80 -15.20 22.25 22.28
N ALA A 81 -15.18 21.28 23.21
CA ALA A 81 -16.00 21.31 24.40
C ALA A 81 -15.59 22.44 25.35
N THR A 82 -14.29 22.66 25.55
CA THR A 82 -13.75 23.64 26.49
C THR A 82 -13.87 25.08 25.99
N VAL A 83 -13.90 25.32 24.67
CA VAL A 83 -13.97 26.68 24.08
C VAL A 83 -15.14 27.50 24.64
N TRP A 84 -16.28 26.84 24.93
CA TRP A 84 -17.49 27.49 25.45
C TRP A 84 -17.37 27.94 26.90
N PHE A 85 -16.47 27.34 27.68
CA PHE A 85 -16.28 27.64 29.11
C PHE A 85 -15.02 28.46 29.36
N CYS A 86 -13.94 28.17 28.63
CA CYS A 86 -12.63 28.78 28.76
C CYS A 86 -11.95 28.84 27.39
N TRP A 87 -12.22 29.91 26.65
CA TRP A 87 -11.74 30.09 25.28
C TRP A 87 -10.21 29.99 25.12
N PRO A 88 -9.35 30.48 26.03
CA PRO A 88 -7.90 30.38 25.86
C PRO A 88 -7.42 28.92 25.96
N LEU A 89 -7.95 28.18 26.94
CA LEU A 89 -7.61 26.77 27.12
C LEU A 89 -8.12 25.92 25.96
N GLY A 90 -9.35 26.19 25.50
CA GLY A 90 -9.91 25.53 24.32
C GLY A 90 -9.07 25.75 23.07
N ALA A 91 -8.60 26.99 22.83
CA ALA A 91 -7.72 27.29 21.69
C ALA A 91 -6.40 26.53 21.74
N VAL A 92 -5.76 26.42 22.92
CA VAL A 92 -4.52 25.64 23.11
C VAL A 92 -4.75 24.16 22.81
N LEU A 93 -5.85 23.57 23.32
CA LEU A 93 -6.20 22.17 23.08
C LEU A 93 -6.48 21.88 21.60
N LEU A 94 -7.20 22.78 20.92
CA LEU A 94 -7.45 22.67 19.48
C LEU A 94 -6.13 22.70 18.70
N PHE A 95 -5.27 23.66 18.98
CA PHE A 95 -3.98 23.80 18.30
C PHE A 95 -3.08 22.58 18.51
N ALA A 96 -2.94 22.12 19.77
CA ALA A 96 -2.19 20.92 20.10
C ALA A 96 -2.78 19.67 19.41
N GLY A 97 -4.12 19.55 19.39
CA GLY A 97 -4.82 18.45 18.74
C GLY A 97 -4.56 18.40 17.23
N VAL A 98 -4.60 19.56 16.56
CA VAL A 98 -4.27 19.68 15.13
C VAL A 98 -2.82 19.29 14.86
N ILE A 99 -1.86 19.74 15.68
CA ILE A 99 -0.45 19.38 15.54
C ILE A 99 -0.25 17.86 15.67
N LEU A 100 -0.80 17.24 16.71
CA LEU A 100 -0.69 15.80 16.93
C LEU A 100 -1.31 15.01 15.76
N HIS A 101 -2.46 15.45 15.26
CA HIS A 101 -3.09 14.84 14.10
C HIS A 101 -2.23 14.96 12.83
N ALA A 102 -1.61 16.13 12.61
CA ALA A 102 -0.71 16.39 11.50
C ALA A 102 0.57 15.51 11.58
N ILE A 103 1.15 15.36 12.77
CA ILE A 103 2.27 14.44 13.03
C ILE A 103 1.87 13.01 12.65
N GLY A 104 0.69 12.55 13.10
CA GLY A 104 0.17 11.23 12.75
C GLY A 104 0.03 11.06 11.23
N ASN A 105 -0.53 12.03 10.52
CA ASN A 105 -0.62 11.98 9.06
C ASN A 105 0.76 11.93 8.39
N ARG A 106 1.72 12.73 8.87
CA ARG A 106 3.09 12.73 8.34
C ARG A 106 3.77 11.37 8.50
N ILE A 107 3.67 10.75 9.68
CA ILE A 107 4.20 9.40 9.92
C ILE A 107 3.54 8.41 8.96
N ARG A 108 2.21 8.44 8.85
CA ARG A 108 1.44 7.55 7.97
C ARG A 108 1.90 7.63 6.50
N PHE A 109 2.07 8.85 5.97
CA PHE A 109 2.50 9.04 4.59
C PHE A 109 3.97 8.68 4.36
N ASN A 110 4.84 9.02 5.31
CA ASN A 110 6.26 8.68 5.23
C ASN A 110 6.47 7.16 5.27
N ASP A 111 5.75 6.45 6.14
CA ASP A 111 5.82 4.99 6.25
C ASP A 111 5.35 4.31 4.96
N ALA A 112 4.23 4.77 4.40
CA ALA A 112 3.71 4.25 3.13
C ALA A 112 4.67 4.52 1.96
N LYS A 113 5.26 5.71 1.91
CA LYS A 113 6.27 6.08 0.90
C LYS A 113 7.53 5.22 1.03
N ALA A 114 8.09 5.09 2.23
CA ALA A 114 9.29 4.30 2.48
C ALA A 114 9.06 2.81 2.17
N PHE A 115 7.87 2.29 2.45
CA PHE A 115 7.49 0.93 2.07
C PHE A 115 7.43 0.77 0.54
N ALA A 116 6.81 1.71 -0.17
CA ALA A 116 6.77 1.68 -1.64
C ALA A 116 8.17 1.72 -2.26
N GLU A 117 9.03 2.61 -1.76
CA GLU A 117 10.41 2.76 -2.23
C GLU A 117 11.21 1.47 -2.03
N HIS A 118 11.16 0.88 -0.82
CA HIS A 118 11.84 -0.39 -0.53
C HIS A 118 11.32 -1.53 -1.41
N LEU A 119 10.01 -1.61 -1.64
CA LEU A 119 9.43 -2.67 -2.46
C LEU A 119 9.84 -2.54 -3.93
N MET A 120 9.89 -1.31 -4.45
CA MET A 120 10.35 -1.03 -5.81
C MET A 120 11.86 -1.23 -5.95
N GLU A 121 12.65 -0.93 -4.92
CA GLU A 121 14.08 -1.18 -4.88
C GLU A 121 14.39 -2.68 -4.97
N GLU A 122 13.71 -3.50 -4.15
CA GLU A 122 13.87 -4.96 -4.19
C GLU A 122 13.45 -5.52 -5.56
N ALA A 123 12.35 -5.04 -6.12
CA ALA A 123 11.91 -5.44 -7.47
C ALA A 123 12.91 -5.02 -8.57
N THR A 124 13.65 -3.93 -8.38
CA THR A 124 14.65 -3.45 -9.34
C THR A 124 15.93 -4.26 -9.26
N PHE A 125 16.46 -4.50 -8.06
CA PHE A 125 17.76 -5.16 -7.86
C PHE A 125 17.67 -6.68 -7.87
N ASN A 126 16.54 -7.24 -7.43
CA ASN A 126 16.35 -8.67 -7.28
C ASN A 126 14.98 -9.12 -7.82
N PRO A 127 14.70 -8.89 -9.11
CA PRO A 127 13.38 -9.18 -9.68
C PRO A 127 13.02 -10.66 -9.55
N ALA A 128 13.97 -11.56 -9.82
CA ALA A 128 13.77 -13.00 -9.76
C ALA A 128 13.94 -13.59 -8.35
N GLY A 129 14.78 -13.04 -7.48
CA GLY A 129 15.00 -13.59 -6.14
C GLY A 129 13.97 -13.13 -5.10
N GLY A 130 12.74 -12.84 -5.51
CA GLY A 130 11.62 -12.51 -4.63
C GLY A 130 11.07 -11.09 -4.74
N GLY A 131 11.73 -10.15 -5.42
CA GLY A 131 11.24 -8.77 -5.52
C GLY A 131 9.91 -8.64 -6.27
N PHE A 132 9.76 -9.33 -7.39
CA PHE A 132 8.49 -9.36 -8.13
C PHE A 132 7.42 -10.17 -7.40
N ALA A 133 7.82 -11.25 -6.71
CA ALA A 133 6.89 -12.03 -5.90
C ALA A 133 6.35 -11.18 -4.75
N ALA A 134 7.17 -10.36 -4.11
CA ALA A 134 6.75 -9.41 -3.09
C ALA A 134 5.79 -8.34 -3.64
N LEU A 135 6.04 -7.81 -4.84
CA LEU A 135 5.11 -6.89 -5.51
C LEU A 135 3.74 -7.55 -5.73
N CYS A 136 3.71 -8.73 -6.35
CA CYS A 136 2.47 -9.44 -6.62
C CYS A 136 1.77 -9.87 -5.31
N ALA A 137 2.54 -10.26 -4.30
CA ALA A 137 2.04 -10.58 -2.97
C ALA A 137 1.30 -9.36 -2.39
N HIS A 138 1.99 -8.23 -2.24
CA HIS A 138 1.38 -7.04 -1.65
C HIS A 138 0.22 -6.48 -2.48
N TYR A 139 0.21 -6.72 -3.80
CA TYR A 139 -0.94 -6.41 -4.66
C TYR A 139 -2.15 -7.29 -4.34
N THR A 140 -1.97 -8.62 -4.28
CA THR A 140 -3.07 -9.57 -3.99
C THR A 140 -3.60 -9.45 -2.57
N ALA A 141 -2.80 -8.91 -1.64
CA ALA A 141 -3.24 -8.53 -0.29
C ALA A 141 -3.97 -7.17 -0.22
N GLY A 142 -4.10 -6.46 -1.34
CA GLY A 142 -4.72 -5.13 -1.39
C GLY A 142 -3.93 -4.03 -0.67
N ILE A 143 -2.65 -4.27 -0.38
CA ILE A 143 -1.77 -3.29 0.29
C ILE A 143 -1.28 -2.26 -0.73
N ILE A 144 -1.04 -2.68 -1.96
CA ILE A 144 -0.57 -1.82 -3.03
C ILE A 144 -1.52 -1.86 -4.23
N TYR A 145 -1.45 -0.81 -5.04
CA TYR A 145 -2.10 -0.75 -6.34
C TYR A 145 -1.20 -0.05 -7.35
N PHE A 146 -1.32 -0.46 -8.61
CA PHE A 146 -0.54 0.08 -9.71
C PHE A 146 -1.33 1.17 -10.40
N VAL A 147 -0.70 2.33 -10.61
CA VAL A 147 -1.29 3.44 -11.35
C VAL A 147 -0.30 3.84 -12.43
N THR A 148 -0.66 3.72 -13.70
CA THR A 148 0.15 4.23 -14.81
C THR A 148 -0.67 5.24 -15.61
N PRO A 149 -0.06 5.98 -16.55
CA PRO A 149 -0.82 6.81 -17.49
C PRO A 149 -1.86 6.03 -18.31
N THR A 150 -1.64 4.73 -18.54
CA THR A 150 -2.50 3.88 -19.37
C THR A 150 -3.70 3.34 -18.58
N GLY A 151 -3.56 3.16 -17.26
CA GLY A 151 -4.62 2.57 -16.44
C GLY A 151 -4.28 2.45 -14.97
N GLN A 152 -5.23 1.93 -14.21
CA GLN A 152 -5.09 1.61 -12.80
C GLN A 152 -5.53 0.17 -12.56
N ALA A 153 -4.74 -0.58 -11.80
CA ALA A 153 -5.09 -1.91 -11.31
C ALA A 153 -5.20 -1.86 -9.79
N VAL A 154 -6.38 -2.21 -9.28
CA VAL A 154 -6.65 -2.40 -7.85
C VAL A 154 -7.20 -3.79 -7.64
N TRP A 155 -6.65 -4.52 -6.67
CA TRP A 155 -7.20 -5.81 -6.26
C TRP A 155 -8.73 -5.73 -6.05
N PRO A 156 -9.53 -6.66 -6.61
CA PRO A 156 -9.16 -7.94 -7.22
C PRO A 156 -8.83 -7.95 -8.70
N GLN A 157 -8.70 -6.80 -9.38
CA GLN A 157 -8.42 -6.72 -10.82
C GLN A 157 -7.08 -7.36 -11.21
N ARG A 158 -6.87 -7.61 -12.51
CA ARG A 158 -5.59 -8.12 -13.02
C ARG A 158 -4.51 -7.04 -12.92
N PRO A 159 -3.30 -7.36 -12.45
CA PRO A 159 -2.20 -6.39 -12.44
C PRO A 159 -1.93 -5.73 -13.80
N SER A 160 -2.01 -6.49 -14.88
CA SER A 160 -1.78 -6.02 -16.26
C SER A 160 -2.79 -4.97 -16.72
N ASP A 161 -3.95 -4.83 -16.07
CA ASP A 161 -4.93 -3.77 -16.32
C ASP A 161 -4.28 -2.37 -16.15
N ALA A 162 -3.28 -2.25 -15.26
CA ALA A 162 -2.52 -1.01 -15.09
C ALA A 162 -1.61 -0.70 -16.29
N ILE A 163 -1.20 -1.71 -17.06
CA ILE A 163 -0.31 -1.55 -18.22
C ILE A 163 -1.14 -1.38 -19.50
N THR A 164 -2.16 -2.21 -19.65
CA THR A 164 -2.97 -2.33 -20.88
C THR A 164 -4.12 -1.33 -20.93
N GLY A 165 -4.53 -0.77 -19.78
CA GLY A 165 -5.70 0.09 -19.68
C GLY A 165 -7.03 -0.65 -19.82
N GLN A 166 -7.00 -1.99 -19.91
CA GLN A 166 -8.21 -2.79 -19.91
C GLN A 166 -8.76 -2.81 -18.48
N HIS A 167 -10.02 -2.41 -18.28
CA HIS A 167 -10.68 -2.58 -17.00
C HIS A 167 -11.47 -3.88 -17.03
N THR A 168 -10.86 -4.97 -16.56
CA THR A 168 -11.61 -6.21 -16.42
C THR A 168 -12.50 -6.07 -15.18
N ARG A 169 -13.78 -5.69 -15.38
CA ARG A 169 -14.79 -5.84 -14.31
C ARG A 169 -14.91 -7.33 -14.02
N ILE A 170 -14.29 -7.78 -12.94
CA ILE A 170 -14.59 -9.08 -12.37
C ILE A 170 -16.06 -9.04 -11.99
N GLN A 171 -16.91 -9.66 -12.82
CA GLN A 171 -18.31 -9.87 -12.51
C GLN A 171 -18.35 -10.68 -11.21
N LYS A 172 -18.90 -10.06 -10.17
CA LYS A 172 -19.19 -10.70 -8.88
C LYS A 172 -20.29 -11.74 -9.06
#